data_AF-A0A5P0JJ39-F1
#
_entry.id   AF-A0A5P0JJ39-F1
#
_cell.length_a   1.000
_cell.length_b   1.000
_cell.length_c   1.000
_cell.angle_alpha   90.00
_cell.angle_beta   90.00
_cell.angle_gamma   90.00
#
_symmetry.space_group_name_H-M   'P 1'
#
loop_
_entity.id
_entity.type
_entity.pdbx_description
1 polymer ?
#
loop_
_entity_poly.entity_id
_entity_poly.type
_entity_poly.pdbx_seq_one_letter_code
_entity_poly.pdbx_strand_id
1 'polypeptide(L)'
;VRQYRAVPEGGQKERRLGAICGTAFLEQALAIEWQHGDLTLRGWVADPNHTTPALAEIQYCYVNGRMMRDRLINHAIRQACEDKLGADQQPAFVLYLEIDPHQVDVNVHPAKHEVRFHQSRLVHDFIYQGVLSV
;
A
#
# COMPACT_ATOMS: atom_id res chain seq x y z
N VAL A 1 7.85 -20.87 -11.40
CA VAL A 1 7.00 -20.20 -10.39
C VAL A 1 7.85 -19.95 -9.16
N ARG A 2 8.03 -18.69 -8.73
CA ARG A 2 8.75 -18.38 -7.48
C ARG A 2 7.81 -18.66 -6.29
N GLN A 3 8.23 -19.49 -5.34
CA GLN A 3 7.45 -19.80 -4.14
C GLN A 3 8.08 -19.06 -2.94
N TYR A 4 7.35 -18.12 -2.35
CA TYR A 4 7.79 -17.39 -1.17
C TYR A 4 7.10 -17.94 0.07
N ARG A 5 7.87 -18.49 1.01
CA ARG A 5 7.35 -19.00 2.29
C ARG A 5 6.70 -17.87 3.09
N ALA A 6 5.61 -18.19 3.79
CA ALA A 6 5.05 -17.28 4.78
C ALA A 6 6.07 -17.01 5.89
N VAL A 7 6.03 -15.80 6.44
CA VAL A 7 6.85 -15.44 7.60
C VAL A 7 6.19 -16.10 8.83
N PRO A 8 6.94 -16.83 9.67
CA PRO A 8 6.40 -17.41 10.90
C PRO A 8 5.92 -16.30 11.86
N GLU A 9 5.05 -16.63 12.82
CA GLU A 9 4.61 -15.67 13.82
C GLU A 9 5.80 -15.02 14.54
N GLY A 10 5.77 -13.70 14.68
CA GLY A 10 6.88 -12.91 15.25
C GLY A 10 8.14 -12.81 14.37
N GLY A 11 8.14 -13.38 13.16
CA GLY A 11 9.28 -13.31 12.26
C GLY A 11 9.45 -11.95 11.56
N GLN A 12 10.69 -11.63 11.16
CA GLN A 12 11.02 -10.43 10.38
C GLN A 12 10.37 -10.47 8.99
N LYS A 13 9.48 -9.51 8.72
CA LYS A 13 8.75 -9.39 7.44
C LYS A 13 9.64 -8.83 6.33
N GLU A 14 10.64 -8.03 6.70
CA GLU A 14 11.63 -7.36 5.86
C GLU A 14 12.42 -8.34 4.99
N ARG A 15 12.75 -9.52 5.54
CA ARG A 15 13.47 -10.57 4.79
C ARG A 15 12.68 -11.04 3.58
N ARG A 16 11.36 -11.24 3.77
CA ARG A 16 10.47 -11.65 2.67
C ARG A 16 10.21 -10.48 1.73
N LEU A 17 10.05 -9.26 2.27
CA LEU A 17 9.90 -8.05 1.47
C LEU A 17 11.07 -7.87 0.50
N GLY A 18 12.31 -7.93 0.99
CA GLY A 18 13.52 -7.83 0.15
C GLY A 18 13.66 -8.98 -0.85
N ALA A 19 13.23 -10.20 -0.50
CA ALA A 19 13.25 -11.33 -1.42
C ALA A 19 12.25 -11.19 -2.59
N ILE A 20 11.13 -10.48 -2.38
CA ILE A 20 10.09 -10.26 -3.39
C ILE A 20 10.35 -8.97 -4.19
N CYS A 21 10.63 -7.88 -3.49
CA CYS A 21 10.72 -6.52 -4.02
C CYS A 21 12.15 -6.09 -4.37
N GLY A 22 13.15 -6.88 -3.97
CA GLY A 22 14.56 -6.55 -4.12
C GLY A 22 15.11 -5.74 -2.94
N THR A 23 16.44 -5.75 -2.80
CA THR A 23 17.15 -5.00 -1.75
C THR A 23 17.00 -3.49 -1.92
N ALA A 24 16.99 -3.00 -3.17
CA ALA A 24 16.79 -1.58 -3.47
C ALA A 24 15.47 -1.03 -2.91
N PHE A 25 14.38 -1.81 -2.95
CA PHE A 25 13.12 -1.40 -2.32
C PHE A 25 13.26 -1.39 -0.80
N LEU A 26 13.85 -2.45 -0.23
CA LEU A 26 13.99 -2.60 1.22
C LEU A 26 14.84 -1.47 1.84
N GLU A 27 15.87 -1.00 1.15
CA GLU A 27 16.73 0.12 1.59
C GLU A 27 15.97 1.45 1.66
N GLN A 28 14.95 1.64 0.83
CA GLN A 28 14.14 2.86 0.78
C GLN A 28 12.79 2.72 1.51
N ALA A 29 12.49 1.55 2.05
CA ALA A 29 11.18 1.21 2.59
C ALA A 29 10.91 1.89 3.95
N LEU A 30 10.02 2.87 3.95
CA LEU A 30 9.49 3.53 5.15
C LEU A 30 8.29 2.72 5.66
N ALA A 31 8.39 2.17 6.87
CA ALA A 31 7.32 1.38 7.46
C ALA A 31 6.15 2.26 7.92
N ILE A 32 4.93 1.87 7.57
CA ILE A 32 3.69 2.52 7.97
C ILE A 32 2.96 1.63 8.98
N GLU A 33 2.54 2.25 10.09
CA GLU A 33 1.55 1.71 11.02
C GLU A 33 0.61 2.85 11.41
N TRP A 34 -0.57 2.88 10.77
CA TRP A 34 -1.55 3.95 10.93
C TRP A 34 -2.92 3.35 11.20
N GLN A 35 -3.63 3.83 12.21
CA GLN A 35 -4.92 3.27 12.62
C GLN A 35 -5.88 4.37 13.06
N HIS A 36 -7.15 4.24 12.64
CA HIS A 36 -8.25 5.09 13.09
C HIS A 36 -9.55 4.28 13.12
N GLY A 37 -10.04 3.97 14.33
CA GLY A 37 -11.18 3.07 14.49
C GLY A 37 -10.90 1.70 13.88
N ASP A 38 -11.80 1.24 13.02
CA ASP A 38 -11.69 -0.05 12.32
C ASP A 38 -10.81 0.00 11.06
N LEU A 39 -10.29 1.18 10.70
CA LEU A 39 -9.36 1.33 9.59
C LEU A 39 -7.93 1.17 10.09
N THR A 40 -7.18 0.27 9.45
CA THR A 40 -5.76 0.10 9.71
C THR A 40 -5.00 0.06 8.38
N LEU A 41 -3.97 0.91 8.25
CA LEU A 41 -3.03 0.90 7.14
C LEU A 41 -1.67 0.45 7.66
N ARG A 42 -1.13 -0.60 7.05
CA ARG A 42 0.19 -1.15 7.36
C ARG A 42 0.99 -1.36 6.09
N GLY A 43 2.31 -1.46 6.22
CA GLY A 43 3.17 -1.88 5.14
C GLY A 43 4.34 -0.93 4.95
N TRP A 44 4.73 -0.70 3.70
CA TRP A 44 5.88 0.15 3.37
C TRP A 44 5.61 1.03 2.15
N VAL A 45 6.14 2.24 2.19
CA VAL A 45 6.24 3.14 1.02
C VAL A 45 7.72 3.47 0.85
N ALA A 46 8.22 3.43 -0.38
CA ALA A 46 9.59 3.85 -0.64
C ALA A 46 9.69 5.37 -0.51
N ASP A 47 10.81 5.88 0.02
CA ASP A 47 11.07 7.33 0.04
C ASP A 47 10.91 7.91 -1.38
N PRO A 48 9.98 8.86 -1.58
CA PRO A 48 9.78 9.48 -2.87
C PRO A 48 11.09 10.06 -3.46
N ASN A 49 11.98 10.66 -2.65
CA ASN A 49 13.23 11.24 -3.16
C ASN A 49 14.16 10.23 -3.85
N HIS A 50 14.01 8.95 -3.53
CA HIS A 50 14.89 7.87 -3.98
C HIS A 50 14.16 6.83 -4.85
N THR A 51 12.91 7.12 -5.25
CA THR A 51 12.12 6.20 -6.08
C THR A 51 12.56 6.28 -7.54
N THR A 52 13.07 5.16 -8.07
CA THR A 52 13.45 5.02 -9.49
C THR A 52 12.31 4.44 -10.31
N PRO A 53 12.32 4.55 -11.66
CA PRO A 53 11.32 3.92 -12.52
C PRO A 53 11.18 2.40 -12.30
N ALA A 54 12.28 1.71 -11.98
CA ALA A 54 12.26 0.29 -11.68
C ALA A 54 11.57 -0.02 -10.33
N LEU A 55 11.76 0.84 -9.31
CA LEU A 55 11.05 0.70 -8.03
C LEU A 55 9.57 1.02 -8.20
N ALA A 56 9.22 1.98 -9.05
CA ALA A 56 7.84 2.37 -9.32
C ALA A 56 6.97 1.24 -9.94
N GLU A 57 7.57 0.15 -10.43
CA GLU A 57 6.83 -1.07 -10.81
C GLU A 57 6.21 -1.79 -9.60
N ILE A 58 6.71 -1.51 -8.38
CA ILE A 58 6.29 -2.12 -7.14
C ILE A 58 5.13 -1.30 -6.56
N GLN A 59 3.92 -1.61 -7.01
CA GLN A 59 2.68 -0.99 -6.51
C GLN A 59 1.71 -2.07 -6.07
N TYR A 60 1.96 -2.61 -4.87
CA TYR A 60 1.13 -3.66 -4.29
C TYR A 60 0.23 -3.10 -3.20
N CYS A 61 -1.07 -3.18 -3.42
CA CYS A 61 -2.07 -2.88 -2.42
C CYS A 61 -2.88 -4.13 -2.10
N TYR A 62 -3.23 -4.30 -0.83
CA TYR A 62 -4.12 -5.33 -0.35
C TYR A 62 -5.24 -4.71 0.47
N VAL A 63 -6.47 -5.17 0.27
CA VAL A 63 -7.62 -4.83 1.12
C VAL A 63 -8.13 -6.12 1.75
N ASN A 64 -8.11 -6.18 3.08
CA ASN A 64 -8.46 -7.38 3.86
C ASN A 64 -7.75 -8.65 3.34
N GLY A 65 -6.46 -8.52 3.04
CA GLY A 65 -5.60 -9.62 2.56
C GLY A 65 -5.76 -9.99 1.07
N ARG A 66 -6.68 -9.37 0.32
CA ARG A 66 -6.82 -9.58 -1.12
C ARG A 66 -6.08 -8.50 -1.90
N MET A 67 -5.29 -8.90 -2.90
CA MET A 67 -4.60 -7.97 -3.80
C MET A 67 -5.60 -7.11 -4.58
N MET A 68 -5.40 -5.80 -4.58
CA MET A 68 -6.22 -4.81 -5.28
C MET A 68 -5.36 -3.90 -6.16
N ARG A 69 -5.96 -3.38 -7.22
CA ARG A 69 -5.43 -2.31 -8.08
C ARG A 69 -6.47 -1.19 -8.16
N ASP A 70 -6.81 -0.67 -7.00
CA ASP A 70 -7.88 0.31 -6.85
C ASP A 70 -7.41 1.74 -7.14
N ARG A 71 -8.20 2.49 -7.92
CA ARG A 71 -7.83 3.85 -8.35
C ARG A 71 -7.84 4.85 -7.20
N LEU A 72 -8.76 4.71 -6.24
CA LEU A 72 -8.88 5.62 -5.11
C LEU A 72 -7.69 5.48 -4.17
N ILE A 73 -7.27 4.24 -3.91
CA ILE A 73 -6.09 3.97 -3.09
C ILE A 73 -4.82 4.54 -3.74
N ASN A 74 -4.62 4.23 -5.03
CA ASN A 74 -3.45 4.71 -5.77
C ASN A 74 -3.40 6.25 -5.84
N HIS A 75 -4.55 6.90 -6.00
CA HIS A 75 -4.65 8.36 -5.98
C HIS A 75 -4.23 8.94 -4.63
N ALA A 76 -4.74 8.41 -3.51
CA ALA A 76 -4.40 8.88 -2.17
C ALA A 76 -2.89 8.79 -1.87
N ILE A 77 -2.26 7.67 -2.26
CA ILE A 77 -0.82 7.45 -2.07
C ILE A 77 -0.02 8.43 -2.94
N ARG A 78 -0.38 8.55 -4.22
CA ARG A 78 0.31 9.46 -5.15
C ARG A 78 0.22 10.92 -4.67
N GLN A 79 -0.96 11.35 -4.25
CA GLN A 79 -1.17 12.70 -3.73
C GLN A 79 -0.31 12.98 -2.48
N ALA A 80 -0.21 12.03 -1.54
CA ALA A 80 0.64 12.17 -0.36
C ALA A 80 2.14 12.28 -0.74
N CYS A 81 2.59 11.47 -1.71
CA CYS A 81 3.97 11.53 -2.18
C CYS A 81 4.28 12.83 -2.95
N GLU A 82 3.35 13.30 -3.78
CA GLU A 82 3.46 14.56 -4.52
C GLU A 82 3.56 15.76 -3.56
N ASP A 83 2.70 15.82 -2.54
CA ASP A 83 2.72 16.88 -1.53
C ASP A 83 4.02 16.89 -0.70
N LYS A 84 4.61 15.71 -0.44
CA LYS A 84 5.87 15.57 0.29
C LYS A 84 7.09 15.93 -0.55
N LEU A 85 7.09 15.59 -1.84
CA LEU A 85 8.24 15.78 -2.75
C LEU A 85 8.20 17.13 -3.49
N GLY A 86 7.02 17.72 -3.66
CA GLY A 86 6.79 18.88 -4.52
C GLY A 86 6.86 18.57 -6.02
N ALA A 87 6.81 17.28 -6.41
CA ALA A 87 6.84 16.84 -7.79
C ALA A 87 5.98 15.59 -7.99
N ASP A 88 5.29 15.54 -9.13
CA ASP A 88 4.48 14.39 -9.52
C ASP A 88 5.38 13.25 -10.04
N GLN A 89 5.45 12.17 -9.29
CA GLN A 89 6.19 10.96 -9.67
C GLN A 89 5.44 9.70 -9.23
N GLN A 90 5.76 8.58 -9.85
CA GLN A 90 5.17 7.29 -9.49
C GLN A 90 5.76 6.76 -8.18
N PRO A 91 4.96 6.54 -7.12
CA PRO A 91 5.44 5.97 -5.88
C PRO A 91 5.66 4.47 -6.02
N ALA A 92 6.52 3.93 -5.14
CA ALA A 92 6.69 2.51 -4.94
C ALA A 92 6.22 2.13 -3.53
N PHE A 93 5.38 1.10 -3.40
CA PHE A 93 4.79 0.73 -2.12
C PHE A 93 4.28 -0.72 -2.06
N VAL A 94 4.18 -1.21 -0.83
CA VAL A 94 3.52 -2.47 -0.47
C VAL A 94 2.63 -2.19 0.75
N LEU A 95 1.34 -1.96 0.51
CA LEU A 95 0.40 -1.52 1.54
C LEU A 95 -0.75 -2.49 1.76
N TYR A 96 -1.17 -2.57 3.01
CA TYR A 96 -2.24 -3.44 3.50
C TYR A 96 -3.25 -2.55 4.24
N LEU A 97 -4.44 -2.45 3.66
CA LEU A 97 -5.60 -1.81 4.27
C LEU A 97 -6.48 -2.90 4.90
N GLU A 98 -6.74 -2.77 6.20
CA GLU A 98 -7.77 -3.52 6.92
C GLU A 98 -8.93 -2.57 7.21
N ILE A 99 -10.15 -3.04 6.94
CA ILE A 99 -11.41 -2.29 7.07
C ILE A 99 -12.54 -3.28 7.35
N ASP A 100 -13.58 -2.85 8.08
CA ASP A 100 -14.83 -3.62 8.22
C ASP A 100 -15.32 -4.10 6.84
N PRO A 101 -15.49 -5.43 6.63
CA PRO A 101 -16.03 -5.99 5.39
C PRO A 101 -17.36 -5.38 4.93
N HIS A 102 -18.19 -4.84 5.84
CA HIS A 102 -19.45 -4.17 5.46
C HIS A 102 -19.23 -2.79 4.82
N GLN A 103 -18.05 -2.20 4.99
CA GLN A 103 -17.67 -0.91 4.41
C GLN A 103 -16.99 -1.05 3.04
N VAL A 104 -16.80 -2.27 2.53
CA VAL A 104 -16.14 -2.54 1.25
C VAL A 104 -16.88 -3.60 0.43
N ASP A 105 -17.31 -3.22 -0.78
CA ASP A 105 -17.86 -4.15 -1.76
C ASP A 105 -16.77 -4.64 -2.71
N VAL A 106 -16.46 -5.93 -2.64
CA VAL A 106 -15.47 -6.61 -3.48
C VAL A 106 -16.07 -7.24 -4.75
N ASN A 107 -17.39 -7.19 -4.92
CA ASN A 107 -18.12 -7.81 -6.03
C ASN A 107 -18.41 -6.82 -7.17
N VAL A 108 -17.50 -5.87 -7.40
CA VAL A 108 -17.70 -4.79 -8.39
C VAL A 108 -17.05 -5.05 -9.75
N HIS A 109 -16.06 -5.95 -9.83
CA HIS A 109 -15.37 -6.30 -11.07
C HIS A 109 -15.24 -7.83 -11.22
N PRO A 110 -15.40 -8.41 -12.43
CA PRO A 110 -15.30 -9.87 -12.64
C PRO A 110 -13.98 -10.47 -12.15
N ALA A 111 -12.87 -9.75 -12.37
CA ALA A 111 -11.53 -10.14 -11.91
C ALA A 111 -11.22 -9.75 -10.45
N LYS A 112 -12.14 -9.07 -9.74
CA LYS A 112 -11.99 -8.64 -8.34
C LYS A 112 -10.74 -7.79 -8.07
N HIS A 113 -10.32 -6.99 -9.05
CA HIS A 113 -9.16 -6.08 -8.93
C HIS A 113 -9.53 -4.70 -8.38
N GLU A 114 -10.82 -4.39 -8.34
CA GLU A 114 -11.35 -3.11 -7.88
C GLU A 114 -12.31 -3.37 -6.72
N VAL A 115 -12.48 -2.37 -5.87
CA VAL A 115 -13.44 -2.38 -4.76
C VAL A 115 -14.24 -1.09 -4.75
N ARG A 116 -15.40 -1.11 -4.10
CA ARG A 116 -16.15 0.10 -3.79
C ARG A 116 -16.25 0.27 -2.29
N PHE A 117 -15.70 1.35 -1.77
CA PHE A 117 -15.85 1.72 -0.38
C PHE A 117 -17.20 2.42 -0.16
N HIS A 118 -17.85 2.12 0.96
CA HIS A 118 -19.07 2.82 1.36
C HIS A 118 -18.76 4.30 1.67
N GLN A 119 -17.63 4.56 2.33
CA GLN A 119 -17.14 5.89 2.70
C GLN A 119 -15.86 6.23 1.94
N SER A 120 -15.92 6.29 0.61
CA SER A 120 -14.75 6.52 -0.28
C SER A 120 -13.86 7.68 0.14
N ARG A 121 -14.44 8.84 0.46
CA ARG A 121 -13.66 10.03 0.86
C ARG A 121 -12.90 9.80 2.16
N LEU A 122 -13.54 9.17 3.15
CA LEU A 122 -12.91 8.87 4.43
C LEU A 122 -11.73 7.90 4.25
N VAL A 123 -11.92 6.86 3.44
CA VAL A 123 -10.83 5.90 3.13
C VAL A 123 -9.68 6.57 2.38
N HIS A 124 -9.99 7.44 1.41
CA HIS A 124 -9.00 8.21 0.69
C HIS A 124 -8.16 9.07 1.65
N ASP A 125 -8.82 9.88 2.47
CA ASP A 125 -8.17 10.81 3.39
C ASP A 125 -7.37 10.06 4.46
N PHE A 126 -7.87 8.91 4.93
CA PHE A 126 -7.16 8.02 5.85
C PHE A 126 -5.84 7.51 5.25
N ILE A 127 -5.86 7.03 4.00
CA ILE A 127 -4.65 6.54 3.32
C ILE A 127 -3.67 7.67 3.08
N TYR A 128 -4.16 8.80 2.57
CA TYR A 128 -3.36 10.00 2.33
C TYR A 128 -2.62 10.45 3.59
N GLN A 129 -3.34 10.61 4.72
CA GLN A 129 -2.73 11.01 5.99
C GLN A 129 -1.73 9.97 6.50
N GLY A 130 -2.04 8.67 6.38
CA GLY A 130 -1.14 7.60 6.79
C GLY A 130 0.17 7.60 6.02
N VAL A 131 0.13 7.80 4.70
CA VAL A 131 1.34 7.88 3.86
C VAL A 131 2.11 9.19 4.10
N LEU A 132 1.42 10.31 4.29
CA LEU A 132 2.06 11.60 4.56
C LEU A 132 2.77 11.63 5.93
N SER A 133 2.35 10.76 6.87
CA SER A 133 2.89 10.73 8.24
C SER A 133 4.31 10.16 8.36
N VAL A 134 4.76 9.40 7.36
CA VAL A 134 6.12 8.83 7.27
C VAL A 134 6.97 9.61 6.29
#